data_AF-A0A3S0XIN6-F1
#
_entry.id   AF-A0A3S0XIN6-F1
#
_cell.length_a   1.000
_cell.length_b   1.000
_cell.length_c   1.000
_cell.angle_alpha   90.00
_cell.angle_beta   90.00
_cell.angle_gamma   90.00
#
_symmetry.space_group_name_H-M   'P 1'
#
loop_
_entity.id
_entity.type
_entity.pdbx_description
1 polymer ?
#
loop_
_entity_poly.entity_id
_entity_poly.type
_entity_poly.pdbx_seq_one_letter_code
_entity_poly.pdbx_strand_id
1 'polypeptide(L)'
;MGDDQLRRSAEAALDADPSDAKAWSILGLLLRRAGKLEEAIACHRRGLEHAPDNWSVWSNLGNALTEAGRLAEGVAAQEEAFRREPGNGTILFNRAVAFRKAGRYAEALAAINLASSENGEPTALLRWERALTRLQIGDYVHGFDDYEARRQIPSYHARRPSAPPWNGQELDGRRVFVTTEQGFGDALLVARYLPMVKKAGGRLVYECHSELRRVFSGLDPDEWVAWGAPAPSCDVEVSQMTLPMLFRTTLASVPPPVPLTVPVEAREKAAWRLGEREPGTLRVGMVWSGRSTFADNAWRATRLAPFLRLAEIPGVRLYSLQKGPQEAELDALGPAGRLVVPLGPHVEDFADTAAMIERLDLVIMTDSSVAHLAGSLGTPIWNLVQHVPYWVYGFTGERTPWYPSMRLFRQGPELDWAPVFARVREALHEEVRRRAERDAPTARTL
;
A
#
# COMPACT_ATOMS: atom_id res chain seq x y z
N MET A 1 14.50 23.66 19.08
CA MET A 1 15.44 24.36 18.19
C MET A 1 14.95 24.15 16.77
N GLY A 2 14.58 25.21 16.04
CA GLY A 2 13.98 25.05 14.70
C GLY A 2 15.01 24.64 13.65
N ASP A 3 14.56 23.95 12.59
CA ASP A 3 15.43 23.50 11.48
C ASP A 3 16.21 24.66 10.84
N ASP A 4 15.67 25.88 10.81
CA ASP A 4 16.37 27.09 10.33
C ASP A 4 17.54 27.55 11.21
N GLN A 5 17.47 27.30 12.52
CA GLN A 5 18.59 27.61 13.41
C GLN A 5 19.70 26.58 13.21
N LEU A 6 19.34 25.30 13.10
CA LEU A 6 20.29 24.22 12.80
C LEU A 6 20.99 24.44 11.46
N ARG A 7 20.23 24.84 10.44
CA ARG A 7 20.76 25.15 9.10
C ARG A 7 21.79 26.28 9.17
N ARG A 8 21.44 27.42 9.77
CA ARG A 8 22.35 28.57 9.90
C ARG A 8 23.61 28.22 10.68
N SER A 9 23.50 27.42 11.74
CA SER A 9 24.67 26.96 12.48
C SER A 9 25.57 26.04 11.66
N ALA A 10 25.00 25.15 10.84
CA ALA A 10 25.77 24.29 9.95
C ALA A 10 26.43 25.10 8.81
N GLU A 11 25.71 26.05 8.21
CA GLU A 11 26.25 26.97 7.19
C GLU A 11 27.42 27.79 7.76
N ALA A 12 27.26 28.41 8.93
CA ALA A 12 28.33 29.17 9.57
C ALA A 12 29.56 28.32 9.93
N ALA A 13 29.35 27.05 10.32
CA ALA A 13 30.45 26.11 10.56
C ALA A 13 31.22 25.80 9.27
N LEU A 14 30.50 25.63 8.15
CA LEU A 14 31.12 25.39 6.83
C LEU A 14 31.80 26.64 6.26
N ASP A 15 31.30 27.83 6.56
CA ASP A 15 31.96 29.09 6.19
C ASP A 15 33.29 29.25 6.94
N ALA A 16 33.35 28.80 8.19
CA ALA A 16 34.57 28.82 9.00
C ALA A 16 35.54 27.67 8.64
N ASP A 17 35.01 26.48 8.39
CA ASP A 17 35.75 25.28 8.01
C ASP A 17 34.96 24.43 7.01
N PRO A 18 35.26 24.53 5.70
CA PRO A 18 34.62 23.72 4.67
C PRO A 18 34.89 22.21 4.80
N SER A 19 35.80 21.79 5.69
CA SER A 19 36.11 20.39 5.97
C SER A 19 35.35 19.79 7.16
N ASP A 20 34.48 20.55 7.83
CA ASP A 20 33.68 20.06 8.95
C ASP A 20 32.64 19.01 8.48
N ALA A 21 33.02 17.73 8.62
CA ALA A 21 32.17 16.59 8.26
C ALA A 21 30.84 16.55 9.02
N LYS A 22 30.80 17.04 10.26
CA LYS A 22 29.58 17.07 11.07
C LYS A 22 28.62 18.13 10.54
N ALA A 23 29.13 19.30 10.17
CA ALA A 23 28.33 20.35 9.56
C ALA A 23 27.72 19.89 8.22
N TRP A 24 28.53 19.24 7.36
CA TRP A 24 28.03 18.59 6.14
C TRP A 24 26.93 17.56 6.41
N SER A 25 27.11 16.71 7.43
CA SER A 25 26.09 15.72 7.80
C SER A 25 24.80 16.33 8.34
N ILE A 26 24.88 17.43 9.09
CA ILE A 26 23.69 18.15 9.58
C ILE A 26 22.94 18.79 8.42
N LEU A 27 23.65 19.44 7.50
CA LEU A 27 23.06 20.03 6.31
C LEU A 27 22.36 18.96 5.44
N GLY A 28 23.02 17.81 5.22
CA GLY A 28 22.44 16.67 4.51
C GLY A 28 21.17 16.14 5.18
N LEU A 29 21.14 16.01 6.51
CA LEU A 29 19.95 15.60 7.25
C LEU A 29 18.78 16.57 7.06
N LEU A 30 19.04 17.88 7.09
CA LEU A 30 18.01 18.92 6.90
C LEU A 30 17.48 18.91 5.46
N LEU A 31 18.36 18.76 4.47
CA LEU A 31 17.99 18.64 3.05
C LEU A 31 17.14 17.39 2.81
N ARG A 32 17.49 16.26 3.43
CA ARG A 32 16.70 15.02 3.36
C ARG A 32 15.29 15.22 3.92
N ARG A 33 15.16 15.87 5.08
CA ARG A 33 13.84 16.22 5.67
C ARG A 33 13.02 17.15 4.77
N ALA A 34 13.68 18.01 4.01
CA ALA A 34 13.06 18.88 3.03
C ALA A 34 12.78 18.18 1.67
N GLY A 35 13.08 16.89 1.53
CA GLY A 35 12.88 16.13 0.29
C GLY A 35 13.91 16.38 -0.81
N LYS A 36 14.98 17.13 -0.53
CA LYS A 36 16.08 17.43 -1.44
C LYS A 36 17.14 16.34 -1.38
N LEU A 37 16.77 15.17 -1.89
CA LEU A 37 17.50 13.92 -1.66
C LEU A 37 18.88 13.89 -2.35
N GLU A 38 18.99 14.39 -3.59
CA GLU A 38 20.28 14.42 -4.29
C GLU A 38 21.27 15.41 -3.64
N GLU A 39 20.79 16.57 -3.20
CA GLU A 39 21.61 17.52 -2.44
C GLU A 39 22.01 16.95 -1.06
N ALA A 40 21.12 16.20 -0.40
CA ALA A 40 21.45 15.50 0.83
C ALA A 40 22.55 14.43 0.62
N ILE A 41 22.45 13.64 -0.45
CA ILE A 41 23.46 12.66 -0.85
C ILE A 41 24.81 13.35 -1.10
N ALA A 42 24.82 14.48 -1.82
CA ALA A 42 26.03 15.24 -2.08
C ALA A 42 26.68 15.75 -0.78
N CYS A 43 25.88 16.30 0.15
CA CYS A 43 26.37 16.75 1.46
C CYS A 43 26.98 15.60 2.26
N HIS A 44 26.32 14.44 2.32
CA HIS A 44 26.87 13.29 3.05
C HIS A 44 28.15 12.75 2.41
N ARG A 45 28.24 12.69 1.07
CA ARG A 45 29.48 12.32 0.38
C ARG A 45 30.61 13.29 0.69
N ARG A 46 30.34 14.60 0.70
CA ARG A 46 31.32 15.61 1.10
C ARG A 46 31.78 15.45 2.55
N GLY A 47 30.86 15.14 3.46
CA GLY A 47 31.22 14.80 4.84
C GLY A 47 32.14 13.57 4.94
N LEU A 48 31.92 12.55 4.11
CA LEU A 48 32.77 11.35 4.06
C LEU A 48 34.15 11.57 3.44
N GLU A 49 34.32 12.57 2.56
CA GLU A 49 35.65 12.96 2.07
C GLU A 49 36.57 13.42 3.23
N HIS A 50 35.99 14.02 4.26
CA HIS A 50 36.72 14.55 5.42
C HIS A 50 36.72 13.59 6.62
N ALA A 51 35.74 12.70 6.73
CA ALA A 51 35.64 11.71 7.80
C ALA A 51 35.18 10.33 7.28
N PRO A 52 36.04 9.59 6.54
CA PRO A 52 35.67 8.33 5.88
C PRO A 52 35.32 7.20 6.85
N ASP A 53 35.73 7.31 8.11
CA ASP A 53 35.47 6.32 9.16
C ASP A 53 34.25 6.66 10.04
N ASN A 54 33.53 7.75 9.73
CA ASN A 54 32.36 8.15 10.51
C ASN A 54 31.11 7.34 10.12
N TRP A 55 30.77 6.34 10.94
CA TRP A 55 29.60 5.47 10.75
C TRP A 55 28.28 6.25 10.64
N SER A 56 28.13 7.38 11.35
CA SER A 56 26.89 8.16 11.39
C SER A 56 26.62 8.83 10.04
N VAL A 57 27.68 9.33 9.39
CA VAL A 57 27.55 9.91 8.04
C VAL A 57 27.24 8.83 7.02
N TRP A 58 27.87 7.65 7.11
CA TRP A 58 27.52 6.49 6.27
C TRP A 58 26.06 6.07 6.43
N SER A 59 25.55 5.98 7.66
CA SER A 59 24.15 5.59 7.89
C SER A 59 23.16 6.64 7.39
N ASN A 60 23.48 7.93 7.53
CA ASN A 60 22.68 9.02 6.97
C ASN A 60 22.69 9.01 5.43
N LEU A 61 23.85 8.74 4.82
CA LEU A 61 23.97 8.53 3.37
C LEU A 61 23.10 7.35 2.92
N GLY A 62 23.14 6.21 3.62
CA GLY A 62 22.32 5.04 3.31
C GLY A 62 20.81 5.33 3.37
N ASN A 63 20.37 6.11 4.35
CA ASN A 63 18.98 6.56 4.44
C ASN A 63 18.60 7.46 3.26
N ALA A 64 19.42 8.46 2.92
CA ALA A 64 19.16 9.36 1.79
C ALA A 64 19.15 8.61 0.45
N LEU A 65 20.08 7.67 0.22
CA LEU A 65 20.13 6.84 -0.98
C LEU A 65 18.91 5.92 -1.11
N THR A 66 18.47 5.32 0.00
CA THR A 66 17.28 4.46 0.02
C THR A 66 16.02 5.27 -0.31
N GLU A 67 15.88 6.46 0.27
CA GLU A 67 14.78 7.39 -0.02
C GLU A 67 14.86 7.98 -1.44
N ALA A 68 16.05 8.03 -2.05
CA ALA A 68 16.22 8.43 -3.45
C ALA A 68 15.98 7.27 -4.44
N GLY A 69 15.74 6.04 -3.95
CA GLY A 69 15.48 4.87 -4.80
C GLY A 69 16.76 4.23 -5.33
N ARG A 70 17.93 4.68 -4.87
CA ARG A 70 19.24 4.11 -5.18
C ARG A 70 19.51 2.93 -4.25
N LEU A 71 18.63 1.92 -4.32
CA LEU A 71 18.50 0.84 -3.33
C LEU A 71 19.81 0.07 -3.09
N ALA A 72 20.52 -0.29 -4.16
CA ALA A 72 21.81 -0.98 -4.07
C ALA A 72 22.88 -0.14 -3.36
N GLU A 73 22.99 1.16 -3.70
CA GLU A 73 23.93 2.06 -3.05
C GLU A 73 23.55 2.32 -1.58
N GLY A 74 22.24 2.43 -1.29
CA GLY A 74 21.73 2.59 0.07
C GLY A 74 22.10 1.42 0.97
N VAL A 75 21.95 0.19 0.46
CA VAL A 75 22.41 -1.03 1.16
C VAL A 75 23.91 -1.01 1.38
N ALA A 76 24.70 -0.71 0.34
CA ALA A 76 26.16 -0.65 0.46
C ALA A 76 26.61 0.37 1.53
N ALA A 77 26.00 1.56 1.57
CA ALA A 77 26.29 2.57 2.60
C ALA A 77 25.92 2.11 4.02
N GLN A 78 24.84 1.36 4.21
CA GLN A 78 24.53 0.78 5.52
C GLN A 78 25.49 -0.35 5.91
N GLU A 79 26.00 -1.11 4.94
CA GLU A 79 27.05 -2.10 5.20
C GLU A 79 28.38 -1.45 5.59
N GLU A 80 28.72 -0.29 4.99
CA GLU A 80 29.87 0.53 5.39
C GLU A 80 29.71 1.07 6.83
N ALA A 81 28.52 1.56 7.19
CA ALA A 81 28.22 1.99 8.55
C ALA A 81 28.37 0.83 9.55
N PHE A 82 27.81 -0.34 9.22
CA PHE A 82 27.88 -1.54 10.06
C PHE A 82 29.31 -2.03 10.25
N ARG A 83 30.18 -2.00 9.22
CA ARG A 83 31.58 -2.43 9.37
C ARG A 83 32.35 -1.59 10.39
N ARG A 84 32.01 -0.30 10.49
CA ARG A 84 32.66 0.64 11.41
C ARG A 84 32.14 0.51 12.84
N GLU A 85 30.85 0.22 13.00
CA GLU A 85 30.21 0.10 14.31
C GLU A 85 29.16 -1.04 14.31
N PRO A 86 29.58 -2.32 14.42
CA PRO A 86 28.68 -3.46 14.25
C PRO A 86 27.57 -3.56 15.32
N GLY A 87 27.86 -3.13 16.55
CA GLY A 87 26.97 -3.26 17.71
C GLY A 87 25.91 -2.15 17.85
N ASN A 88 25.88 -1.19 16.91
CA ASN A 88 24.99 -0.04 17.04
C ASN A 88 23.57 -0.38 16.59
N GLY A 89 22.62 -0.39 17.53
CA GLY A 89 21.21 -0.69 17.27
C GLY A 89 20.55 0.21 16.21
N THR A 90 20.95 1.48 16.08
CA THR A 90 20.44 2.37 15.01
C THR A 90 20.91 1.91 13.64
N ILE A 91 22.17 1.51 13.51
CA ILE A 91 22.72 1.00 12.24
C ILE A 91 22.04 -0.31 11.86
N LEU A 92 21.89 -1.23 12.81
CA LEU A 92 21.23 -2.52 12.56
C LEU A 92 19.77 -2.33 12.10
N PHE A 93 19.05 -1.41 12.73
CA PHE A 93 17.70 -1.03 12.31
C PHE A 93 17.69 -0.45 10.89
N ASN A 94 18.53 0.55 10.61
CA ASN A 94 18.56 1.19 9.29
C ASN A 94 19.00 0.22 8.18
N ARG A 95 19.91 -0.71 8.49
CA ARG A 95 20.35 -1.78 7.59
C ARG A 95 19.22 -2.75 7.28
N ALA A 96 18.42 -3.15 8.28
CA ALA A 96 17.24 -3.98 8.06
C ALA A 96 16.21 -3.28 7.14
N VAL A 97 15.96 -1.99 7.36
CA VAL A 97 15.07 -1.19 6.50
C VAL A 97 15.60 -1.13 5.07
N ALA A 98 16.90 -0.84 4.88
CA ALA A 98 17.51 -0.76 3.55
C ALA A 98 17.44 -2.10 2.80
N PHE A 99 17.75 -3.21 3.47
CA PHE A 99 17.59 -4.55 2.87
C PHE A 99 16.15 -4.85 2.48
N ARG A 100 15.17 -4.55 3.35
CA ARG A 100 13.75 -4.78 3.05
C ARG A 100 13.29 -3.93 1.87
N LYS A 101 13.66 -2.65 1.81
CA LYS A 101 13.34 -1.75 0.68
C LYS A 101 14.03 -2.16 -0.63
N ALA A 102 15.17 -2.86 -0.54
CA ALA A 102 15.86 -3.46 -1.67
C ALA A 102 15.36 -4.87 -2.05
N GLY A 103 14.28 -5.37 -1.43
CA GLY A 103 13.76 -6.72 -1.69
C GLY A 103 14.64 -7.87 -1.15
N ARG A 104 15.66 -7.56 -0.35
CA ARG A 104 16.62 -8.51 0.25
C ARG A 104 16.11 -8.99 1.62
N TYR A 105 14.99 -9.71 1.61
CA TYR A 105 14.25 -10.04 2.84
C TYR A 105 14.98 -10.98 3.80
N ALA A 106 15.78 -11.91 3.27
CA ALA A 106 16.57 -12.82 4.10
C ALA A 106 17.62 -12.04 4.92
N GLU A 107 18.34 -11.12 4.26
CA GLU A 107 19.31 -10.25 4.92
C GLU A 107 18.64 -9.25 5.88
N ALA A 108 17.45 -8.76 5.55
CA ALA A 108 16.65 -7.93 6.45
C ALA A 108 16.33 -8.69 7.75
N LEU A 109 15.85 -9.93 7.66
CA LEU A 109 15.57 -10.76 8.85
C LEU A 109 16.84 -11.07 9.65
N ALA A 110 17.96 -11.34 8.98
CA ALA A 110 19.24 -11.56 9.64
C ALA A 110 19.69 -10.32 10.43
N ALA A 111 19.59 -9.12 9.83
CA ALA A 111 19.90 -7.86 10.52
C ALA A 111 18.97 -7.59 11.72
N ILE A 112 17.68 -7.89 11.59
CA ILE A 112 16.71 -7.74 12.68
C ILE A 112 17.00 -8.70 13.84
N ASN A 113 17.35 -9.94 13.54
CA ASN A 113 17.69 -10.94 14.55
C ASN A 113 18.96 -10.51 15.31
N LEU A 114 19.97 -10.00 14.60
CA LEU A 114 21.18 -9.46 15.21
C LEU A 114 20.88 -8.26 16.12
N ALA A 115 20.05 -7.31 15.65
CA ALA A 115 19.62 -6.16 16.45
C ALA A 115 18.94 -6.58 17.76
N SER A 116 18.14 -7.66 17.71
CA SER A 116 17.44 -8.21 18.88
C SER A 116 18.41 -8.92 19.83
N SER A 117 19.40 -9.66 19.32
CA SER A 117 20.36 -10.37 20.19
C SER A 117 21.31 -9.42 20.93
N GLU A 118 21.69 -8.30 20.32
CA GLU A 118 22.70 -7.39 20.90
C GLU A 118 22.11 -6.34 21.84
N ASN A 119 20.84 -5.96 21.65
CA ASN A 119 20.22 -4.83 22.37
C ASN A 119 19.09 -5.25 23.33
N GLY A 120 18.86 -6.56 23.52
CA GLY A 120 17.81 -7.11 24.38
C GLY A 120 16.44 -7.14 23.71
N GLU A 121 15.38 -6.85 24.47
CA GLU A 121 14.00 -6.91 23.95
C GLU A 121 13.82 -5.98 22.73
N PRO A 122 13.31 -6.49 21.59
CA PRO A 122 13.20 -5.71 20.37
C PRO A 122 12.21 -4.56 20.54
N THR A 123 12.64 -3.36 20.14
CA THR A 123 11.77 -2.17 20.14
C THR A 123 10.53 -2.39 19.26
N ALA A 124 9.46 -1.62 19.51
CA ALA A 124 8.25 -1.68 18.70
C ALA A 124 8.52 -1.43 17.20
N LEU A 125 9.45 -0.52 16.88
CA LEU A 125 9.87 -0.25 15.51
C LEU A 125 10.58 -1.44 14.87
N LEU A 126 11.47 -2.10 15.62
CA LEU A 126 12.18 -3.29 15.11
C LEU A 126 11.22 -4.46 14.88
N ARG A 127 10.27 -4.68 15.81
CA ARG A 127 9.20 -5.67 15.63
C ARG A 127 8.33 -5.34 14.43
N TRP A 128 8.01 -4.07 14.21
CA TRP A 128 7.26 -3.64 13.04
C TRP A 128 7.98 -3.95 11.72
N GLU A 129 9.28 -3.65 11.62
CA GLU A 129 10.06 -4.03 10.43
C GLU A 129 10.13 -5.55 10.25
N ARG A 130 10.19 -6.33 11.35
CA ARG A 130 10.10 -7.79 11.31
C ARG A 130 8.75 -8.27 10.81
N ALA A 131 7.66 -7.67 11.28
CA ALA A 131 6.30 -7.95 10.85
C ALA A 131 6.15 -7.76 9.35
N LEU A 132 6.52 -6.57 8.84
CA LEU A 132 6.43 -6.25 7.42
C LEU A 132 7.28 -7.22 6.58
N THR A 133 8.47 -7.56 7.04
CA THR A 133 9.35 -8.51 6.32
C THR A 133 8.76 -9.92 6.28
N ARG A 134 8.26 -10.43 7.42
CA ARG A 134 7.64 -11.76 7.53
C ARG A 134 6.35 -11.88 6.72
N LEU A 135 5.47 -10.88 6.84
CA LEU A 135 4.26 -10.80 6.04
C LEU A 135 4.60 -10.75 4.54
N GLN A 136 5.61 -9.97 4.14
CA GLN A 136 6.02 -9.88 2.74
C GLN A 136 6.43 -11.24 2.15
N ILE A 137 7.12 -12.09 2.93
CA ILE A 137 7.58 -13.42 2.50
C ILE A 137 6.57 -14.54 2.76
N GLY A 138 5.37 -14.24 3.28
CA GLY A 138 4.32 -15.22 3.51
C GLY A 138 4.34 -15.92 4.87
N ASP A 139 5.24 -15.53 5.79
CA ASP A 139 5.25 -16.01 7.18
C ASP A 139 4.19 -15.23 8.00
N TYR A 140 2.93 -15.53 7.72
CA TYR A 140 1.80 -14.74 8.24
C TYR A 140 1.60 -14.91 9.75
N VAL A 141 1.78 -16.11 10.30
CA VAL A 141 1.55 -16.35 11.73
C VAL A 141 2.48 -15.48 12.57
N HIS A 142 3.79 -15.59 12.35
CA HIS A 142 4.76 -14.78 13.08
C HIS A 142 4.73 -13.30 12.65
N GLY A 143 4.41 -13.04 11.38
CA GLY A 143 4.27 -11.69 10.86
C GLY A 143 3.16 -10.90 11.57
N PHE A 144 1.97 -11.50 11.74
CA PHE A 144 0.86 -10.87 12.45
C PHE A 144 1.11 -10.75 13.96
N ASP A 145 1.77 -11.73 14.59
CA ASP A 145 2.18 -11.63 16.00
C ASP A 145 3.11 -10.41 16.25
N ASP A 146 4.01 -10.10 15.31
CA ASP A 146 4.82 -8.89 15.37
C ASP A 146 4.08 -7.62 14.94
N TYR A 147 3.09 -7.74 14.05
CA TYR A 147 2.32 -6.61 13.52
C TYR A 147 1.57 -5.85 14.62
N GLU A 148 1.26 -6.51 15.75
CA GLU A 148 0.69 -5.87 16.94
C GLU A 148 1.57 -4.78 17.56
N ALA A 149 2.89 -4.81 17.31
CA ALA A 149 3.82 -3.77 17.75
C ALA A 149 3.46 -2.38 17.19
N ARG A 150 2.69 -2.31 16.09
CA ARG A 150 2.19 -1.04 15.52
C ARG A 150 1.49 -0.16 16.54
N ARG A 151 0.77 -0.77 17.50
CA ARG A 151 0.01 -0.07 18.54
C ARG A 151 0.89 0.66 19.56
N GLN A 152 2.18 0.35 19.57
CA GLN A 152 3.19 0.96 20.44
C GLN A 152 4.06 2.00 19.71
N ILE A 153 3.87 2.17 18.39
CA ILE A 153 4.62 3.16 17.60
C ILE A 153 4.00 4.55 17.81
N PRO A 154 4.77 5.57 18.25
CA PRO A 154 4.20 6.89 18.56
C PRO A 154 3.50 7.59 17.40
N SER A 155 3.96 7.38 16.16
CA SER A 155 3.35 7.93 14.95
C SER A 155 2.09 7.18 14.49
N TYR A 156 1.77 6.08 15.15
CA TYR A 156 0.63 5.26 14.78
C TYR A 156 -0.61 5.68 15.59
N HIS A 157 -1.58 6.26 14.90
CA HIS A 157 -2.80 6.75 15.51
C HIS A 157 -3.82 5.62 15.67
N ALA A 158 -3.83 4.99 16.84
CA ALA A 158 -4.86 4.05 17.24
C ALA A 158 -5.89 4.74 18.16
N ARG A 159 -7.14 4.28 18.08
CA ARG A 159 -8.16 4.63 19.07
C ARG A 159 -7.70 4.20 20.46
N ARG A 160 -7.92 5.06 21.47
CA ARG A 160 -7.66 4.67 22.86
C ARG A 160 -8.63 3.56 23.27
N PRO A 161 -8.14 2.50 23.93
CA PRO A 161 -9.00 1.45 24.43
C PRO A 161 -10.17 1.95 25.29
N SER A 162 -11.32 1.35 25.06
CA SER A 162 -12.61 1.64 25.72
C SER A 162 -13.19 0.43 26.44
N ALA A 163 -12.69 -0.78 26.14
CA ALA A 163 -13.03 -2.04 26.80
C ALA A 163 -11.77 -2.93 26.92
N PRO A 164 -11.82 -4.03 27.70
CA PRO A 164 -10.76 -5.04 27.70
C PRO A 164 -10.51 -5.62 26.30
N PRO A 165 -9.26 -5.97 25.92
CA PRO A 165 -8.98 -6.53 24.61
C PRO A 165 -9.56 -7.96 24.48
N TRP A 166 -10.20 -8.25 23.36
CA TRP A 166 -10.56 -9.61 22.98
C TRP A 166 -9.30 -10.37 22.52
N ASN A 167 -9.11 -11.56 23.08
CA ASN A 167 -7.92 -12.41 22.88
C ASN A 167 -8.20 -13.62 21.98
N GLY A 168 -9.34 -13.67 21.30
CA GLY A 168 -9.73 -14.78 20.43
C GLY A 168 -10.46 -15.94 21.13
N GLN A 169 -10.75 -15.84 22.44
CA GLN A 169 -11.60 -16.81 23.14
C GLN A 169 -13.06 -16.74 22.67
N GLU A 170 -13.83 -17.81 22.90
CA GLU A 170 -15.29 -17.83 22.67
C GLU A 170 -15.98 -16.63 23.33
N LEU A 171 -16.93 -16.02 22.62
CA LEU A 171 -17.53 -14.75 23.04
C LEU A 171 -18.82 -14.95 23.83
N ASP A 172 -19.52 -16.08 23.70
CA ASP A 172 -20.72 -16.41 24.50
C ASP A 172 -21.78 -15.30 24.56
N GLY A 173 -21.98 -14.59 23.43
CA GLY A 173 -22.95 -13.48 23.32
C GLY A 173 -22.40 -12.11 23.74
N ARG A 174 -21.12 -12.00 24.12
CA ARG A 174 -20.46 -10.72 24.44
C ARG A 174 -20.52 -9.74 23.27
N ARG A 175 -20.72 -8.46 23.61
CA ARG A 175 -20.62 -7.33 22.69
C ARG A 175 -19.15 -7.03 22.40
N VAL A 176 -18.78 -7.14 21.13
CA VAL A 176 -17.41 -6.93 20.66
C VAL A 176 -17.36 -5.66 19.84
N PHE A 177 -16.60 -4.68 20.33
CA PHE A 177 -16.32 -3.47 19.57
C PHE A 177 -15.12 -3.71 18.64
N VAL A 178 -15.37 -3.82 17.33
CA VAL A 178 -14.32 -3.88 16.33
C VAL A 178 -14.01 -2.46 15.86
N THR A 179 -12.84 -1.97 16.24
CA THR A 179 -12.35 -0.62 15.92
C THR A 179 -11.72 -0.57 14.52
N THR A 180 -11.94 0.53 13.83
CA THR A 180 -11.36 0.76 12.50
C THR A 180 -10.08 1.58 12.63
N GLU A 181 -9.05 1.13 11.91
CA GLU A 181 -7.77 1.80 11.78
C GLU A 181 -7.21 1.64 10.38
N GLN A 182 -6.18 2.40 10.04
CA GLN A 182 -5.55 2.42 8.70
C GLN A 182 -6.48 2.98 7.61
N GLY A 183 -6.33 2.52 6.36
CA GLY A 183 -7.04 3.07 5.22
C GLY A 183 -8.24 2.23 4.76
N PHE A 184 -8.95 2.73 3.75
CA PHE A 184 -10.11 2.03 3.17
C PHE A 184 -9.75 0.64 2.60
N GLY A 185 -8.54 0.49 2.03
CA GLY A 185 -8.07 -0.80 1.52
C GLY A 185 -7.94 -1.85 2.61
N ASP A 186 -7.44 -1.46 3.80
CA ASP A 186 -7.31 -2.33 4.95
C ASP A 186 -8.68 -2.73 5.52
N ALA A 187 -9.63 -1.78 5.60
CA ALA A 187 -11.02 -2.08 5.97
C ALA A 187 -11.68 -3.09 5.01
N LEU A 188 -11.52 -2.92 3.70
CA LEU A 188 -11.99 -3.88 2.67
C LEU A 188 -11.30 -5.24 2.78
N LEU A 189 -10.00 -5.24 3.11
CA LEU A 189 -9.21 -6.46 3.33
C LEU A 189 -9.75 -7.23 4.54
N VAL A 190 -9.90 -6.59 5.70
CA VAL A 190 -10.23 -7.27 6.96
C VAL A 190 -11.73 -7.50 7.17
N ALA A 191 -12.60 -6.90 6.36
CA ALA A 191 -14.04 -7.18 6.41
C ALA A 191 -14.37 -8.68 6.33
N ARG A 192 -13.50 -9.48 5.70
CA ARG A 192 -13.59 -10.95 5.65
C ARG A 192 -13.59 -11.67 7.00
N TYR A 193 -13.07 -11.04 8.05
CA TYR A 193 -13.00 -11.60 9.39
C TYR A 193 -14.22 -11.24 10.25
N LEU A 194 -15.01 -10.24 9.86
CA LEU A 194 -16.17 -9.79 10.65
C LEU A 194 -17.22 -10.90 10.85
N PRO A 195 -17.59 -11.72 9.83
CA PRO A 195 -18.47 -12.87 10.04
C PRO A 195 -17.89 -13.92 11.00
N MET A 196 -16.55 -14.03 11.08
CA MET A 196 -15.89 -14.98 11.98
C MET A 196 -16.02 -14.56 13.44
N VAL A 197 -16.09 -13.24 13.73
CA VAL A 197 -16.40 -12.72 15.07
C VAL A 197 -17.80 -13.16 15.52
N LYS A 198 -18.80 -13.05 14.63
CA LYS A 198 -20.16 -13.56 14.91
C LYS A 198 -20.17 -15.08 15.10
N LYS A 199 -19.39 -15.80 14.28
CA LYS A 199 -19.26 -17.26 14.40
C LYS A 199 -18.65 -17.70 15.74
N ALA A 200 -17.78 -16.89 16.33
CA ALA A 200 -17.24 -17.09 17.68
C ALA A 200 -18.23 -16.67 18.80
N GLY A 201 -19.51 -16.42 18.47
CA GLY A 201 -20.56 -16.07 19.42
C GLY A 201 -20.65 -14.58 19.76
N GLY A 202 -19.96 -13.69 19.04
CA GLY A 202 -19.95 -12.26 19.32
C GLY A 202 -21.18 -11.51 18.81
N ARG A 203 -21.67 -10.55 19.61
CA ARG A 203 -22.52 -9.46 19.12
C ARG A 203 -21.62 -8.35 18.56
N LEU A 204 -21.61 -8.21 17.24
CA LEU A 204 -20.65 -7.39 16.51
C LEU A 204 -21.07 -5.92 16.51
N VAL A 205 -20.27 -5.07 17.13
CA VAL A 205 -20.36 -3.61 17.01
C VAL A 205 -19.19 -3.13 16.17
N TYR A 206 -19.43 -2.57 14.98
CA TYR A 206 -18.36 -2.25 14.04
C TYR A 206 -18.25 -0.75 13.78
N GLU A 207 -17.08 -0.18 14.05
CA GLU A 207 -16.72 1.17 13.65
C GLU A 207 -16.41 1.21 12.16
N CYS A 208 -17.01 2.11 11.38
CA CYS A 208 -16.89 2.13 9.93
C CYS A 208 -16.72 3.55 9.39
N HIS A 209 -15.85 3.69 8.38
CA HIS A 209 -15.76 4.90 7.59
C HIS A 209 -17.07 5.14 6.83
N SER A 210 -17.55 6.39 6.79
CA SER A 210 -18.79 6.74 6.09
C SER A 210 -18.72 6.40 4.60
N GLU A 211 -17.55 6.52 3.97
CA GLU A 211 -17.31 6.21 2.56
C GLU A 211 -17.45 4.72 2.23
N LEU A 212 -17.35 3.84 3.22
CA LEU A 212 -17.54 2.39 3.06
C LEU A 212 -18.91 1.91 3.53
N ARG A 213 -19.70 2.77 4.20
CA ARG A 213 -20.94 2.35 4.88
C ARG A 213 -21.96 1.71 3.95
N ARG A 214 -22.16 2.29 2.75
CA ARG A 214 -23.10 1.77 1.74
C ARG A 214 -22.64 0.45 1.14
N VAL A 215 -21.36 0.34 0.78
CA VAL A 215 -20.82 -0.91 0.19
C VAL A 215 -20.76 -2.06 1.19
N PHE A 216 -20.60 -1.76 2.47
CA PHE A 216 -20.68 -2.72 3.58
C PHE A 216 -22.09 -2.94 4.13
N SER A 217 -23.14 -2.40 3.51
CA SER A 217 -24.51 -2.53 4.03
C SER A 217 -25.03 -3.97 4.11
N GLY A 218 -24.46 -4.90 3.32
CA GLY A 218 -24.76 -6.33 3.41
C GLY A 218 -23.98 -7.08 4.48
N LEU A 219 -23.03 -6.42 5.15
CA LEU A 219 -22.49 -6.94 6.40
C LEU A 219 -23.56 -6.82 7.47
N ASP A 220 -23.62 -7.80 8.36
CA ASP A 220 -24.63 -7.91 9.40
C ASP A 220 -24.05 -7.65 10.81
N PRO A 221 -23.46 -6.48 11.12
CA PRO A 221 -23.14 -6.15 12.49
C PRO A 221 -24.43 -5.80 13.26
N ASP A 222 -24.46 -6.13 14.54
CA ASP A 222 -25.55 -5.80 15.45
C ASP A 222 -25.65 -4.29 15.70
N GLU A 223 -24.54 -3.55 15.57
CA GLU A 223 -24.50 -2.09 15.68
C GLU A 223 -23.41 -1.48 14.80
N TRP A 224 -23.72 -0.34 14.17
CA TRP A 224 -22.78 0.46 13.39
C TRP A 224 -22.34 1.69 14.18
N VAL A 225 -21.04 1.94 14.22
CA VAL A 225 -20.45 3.15 14.81
C VAL A 225 -19.76 3.94 13.71
N ALA A 226 -20.01 5.24 13.62
CA ALA A 226 -19.28 6.08 12.68
C ALA A 226 -17.82 6.25 13.13
N TRP A 227 -16.88 6.19 12.19
CA TRP A 227 -15.46 6.39 12.50
C TRP A 227 -15.22 7.72 13.23
N GLY A 228 -14.55 7.65 14.37
CA GLY A 228 -14.26 8.81 15.22
C GLY A 228 -15.40 9.21 16.18
N ALA A 229 -16.56 8.56 16.11
CA ALA A 229 -17.62 8.75 17.10
C ALA A 229 -17.19 8.23 18.50
N PRO A 230 -17.85 8.65 19.59
CA PRO A 230 -17.62 8.09 20.92
C PRO A 230 -17.76 6.57 20.95
N ALA A 231 -16.98 5.90 21.80
CA ALA A 231 -16.98 4.44 21.84
C ALA A 231 -18.29 3.98 22.49
N PRO A 232 -18.98 2.98 21.92
CA PRO A 232 -20.13 2.38 22.57
C PRO A 232 -19.68 1.55 23.78
N SER A 233 -20.61 1.29 24.70
CA SER A 233 -20.37 0.34 25.79
C SER A 233 -20.35 -1.10 25.24
N CYS A 234 -19.23 -1.80 25.39
CA CYS A 234 -19.01 -3.17 24.94
C CYS A 234 -18.23 -3.96 26.00
N ASP A 235 -18.36 -5.29 25.96
CA ASP A 235 -17.72 -6.19 26.93
C ASP A 235 -16.23 -6.36 26.62
N VAL A 236 -15.88 -6.38 25.34
CA VAL A 236 -14.51 -6.46 24.84
C VAL A 236 -14.35 -5.63 23.55
N GLU A 237 -13.12 -5.29 23.21
CA GLU A 237 -12.78 -4.62 21.96
C GLU A 237 -11.64 -5.32 21.21
N VAL A 238 -11.55 -5.08 19.91
CA VAL A 238 -10.45 -5.56 19.08
C VAL A 238 -10.19 -4.57 17.96
N SER A 239 -8.93 -4.40 17.56
CA SER A 239 -8.63 -3.73 16.30
C SER A 239 -8.94 -4.65 15.13
N GLN A 240 -9.53 -4.12 14.06
CA GLN A 240 -9.75 -4.87 12.84
C GLN A 240 -8.46 -5.51 12.27
N MET A 241 -7.30 -4.87 12.43
CA MET A 241 -6.01 -5.41 11.95
C MET A 241 -5.38 -6.43 12.91
N THR A 242 -5.97 -6.64 14.09
CA THR A 242 -5.61 -7.73 15.00
C THR A 242 -6.37 -9.03 14.65
N LEU A 243 -7.47 -8.96 13.90
CA LEU A 243 -8.28 -10.13 13.53
C LEU A 243 -7.49 -11.21 12.76
N PRO A 244 -6.62 -10.88 11.77
CA PRO A 244 -5.83 -11.90 11.08
C PRO A 244 -4.92 -12.70 12.03
N MET A 245 -4.40 -12.06 13.08
CA MET A 245 -3.59 -12.68 14.13
C MET A 245 -4.44 -13.63 14.98
N LEU A 246 -5.58 -13.16 15.50
CA LEU A 246 -6.47 -13.96 16.36
C LEU A 246 -6.99 -15.21 15.66
N PHE A 247 -7.30 -15.10 14.36
CA PHE A 247 -7.74 -16.23 13.55
C PHE A 247 -6.59 -17.04 12.93
N ARG A 248 -5.34 -16.79 13.34
CA ARG A 248 -4.13 -17.53 12.90
C ARG A 248 -4.06 -17.69 11.38
N THR A 249 -4.26 -16.58 10.66
CA THR A 249 -4.27 -16.59 9.20
C THR A 249 -2.91 -17.03 8.67
N THR A 250 -2.93 -17.97 7.72
CA THR A 250 -1.78 -18.42 6.92
C THR A 250 -2.04 -18.09 5.45
N LEU A 251 -1.02 -18.19 4.59
CA LEU A 251 -1.21 -18.07 3.14
C LEU A 251 -2.29 -19.02 2.58
N ALA A 252 -2.42 -20.22 3.16
CA ALA A 252 -3.38 -21.24 2.73
C ALA A 252 -4.78 -21.06 3.36
N SER A 253 -4.92 -20.24 4.41
CA SER A 253 -6.16 -20.08 5.17
C SER A 253 -6.71 -18.65 5.13
N VAL A 254 -6.26 -17.83 4.18
CA VAL A 254 -6.85 -16.52 3.93
C VAL A 254 -8.35 -16.69 3.65
N PRO A 255 -9.26 -16.12 4.47
CA PRO A 255 -10.69 -16.22 4.20
C PRO A 255 -11.04 -15.58 2.85
N PRO A 256 -12.06 -16.06 2.12
CA PRO A 256 -12.50 -15.38 0.90
C PRO A 256 -13.01 -13.97 1.21
N PRO A 257 -13.00 -13.03 0.24
CA PRO A 257 -13.66 -11.75 0.41
C PRO A 257 -15.13 -11.91 0.81
N VAL A 258 -15.62 -11.01 1.66
CA VAL A 258 -17.06 -10.93 1.98
C VAL A 258 -17.83 -10.39 0.77
N PRO A 259 -19.06 -10.86 0.53
CA PRO A 259 -19.95 -10.24 -0.44
C PRO A 259 -20.15 -8.77 -0.10
N LEU A 260 -19.88 -7.90 -1.08
CA LEU A 260 -20.14 -6.48 -0.97
C LEU A 260 -21.52 -6.16 -1.56
N THR A 261 -22.21 -5.18 -0.97
CA THR A 261 -23.50 -4.72 -1.48
C THR A 261 -23.30 -3.54 -2.41
N VAL A 262 -23.78 -3.64 -3.63
CA VAL A 262 -23.89 -2.49 -4.55
C VAL A 262 -25.36 -2.06 -4.60
N PRO A 263 -25.71 -0.91 -4.00
CA PRO A 263 -27.08 -0.41 -3.98
C PRO A 263 -27.65 -0.15 -5.37
N VAL A 264 -28.98 -0.25 -5.52
CA VAL A 264 -29.66 -0.10 -6.81
C VAL A 264 -29.40 1.27 -7.42
N GLU A 265 -29.46 2.33 -6.63
CA GLU A 265 -29.24 3.70 -7.09
C GLU A 265 -27.80 3.93 -7.60
N ALA A 266 -26.81 3.24 -7.02
CA ALA A 266 -25.44 3.27 -7.52
C ALA A 266 -25.33 2.55 -8.87
N ARG A 267 -26.02 1.43 -9.05
CA ARG A 267 -26.08 0.69 -10.33
C ARG A 267 -26.78 1.50 -11.43
N GLU A 268 -27.86 2.20 -11.10
CA GLU A 268 -28.55 3.10 -12.04
C GLU A 268 -27.64 4.26 -12.46
N LYS A 269 -26.95 4.88 -11.50
CA LYS A 269 -25.94 5.92 -11.76
C LYS A 269 -24.83 5.39 -12.70
N ALA A 270 -24.29 4.20 -12.42
CA ALA A 270 -23.27 3.58 -13.26
C ALA A 270 -23.82 3.22 -14.66
N ALA A 271 -25.05 2.71 -14.76
CA ALA A 271 -25.69 2.38 -16.03
C ALA A 271 -25.87 3.63 -16.91
N TRP A 272 -26.30 4.75 -16.33
CA TRP A 272 -26.40 6.03 -17.02
C TRP A 272 -25.04 6.52 -17.54
N ARG A 273 -23.99 6.44 -16.71
CA ARG A 273 -22.65 6.96 -17.06
C ARG A 273 -21.89 6.12 -18.07
N LEU A 274 -21.99 4.79 -17.98
CA LEU A 274 -21.26 3.88 -18.87
C LEU A 274 -22.09 3.44 -20.08
N GLY A 275 -23.42 3.64 -20.06
CA GLY A 275 -24.32 3.25 -21.13
C GLY A 275 -24.34 1.75 -21.43
N GLU A 276 -24.92 1.41 -22.57
CA GLU A 276 -24.98 0.05 -23.11
C GLU A 276 -23.62 -0.41 -23.63
N ARG A 277 -23.37 -1.72 -23.49
CA ARG A 277 -22.11 -2.32 -23.89
C ARG A 277 -22.02 -2.38 -25.41
N GLU A 278 -21.00 -1.74 -25.96
CA GLU A 278 -20.68 -1.79 -27.37
C GLU A 278 -20.13 -3.19 -27.72
N PRO A 279 -20.66 -3.85 -28.77
CA PRO A 279 -20.15 -5.15 -29.21
C PRO A 279 -18.65 -5.13 -29.49
N GLY A 280 -17.94 -6.18 -29.10
CA GLY A 280 -16.48 -6.30 -29.31
C GLY A 280 -15.62 -5.34 -28.49
N THR A 281 -16.21 -4.56 -27.57
CA THR A 281 -15.47 -3.60 -26.74
C THR A 281 -15.12 -4.19 -25.36
N LEU A 282 -13.84 -4.09 -25.01
CA LEU A 282 -13.29 -4.35 -23.69
C LEU A 282 -13.25 -3.04 -22.89
N ARG A 283 -14.11 -2.95 -21.85
CA ARG A 283 -14.18 -1.78 -20.97
C ARG A 283 -13.14 -1.87 -19.85
N VAL A 284 -12.14 -1.00 -19.89
CA VAL A 284 -11.01 -1.01 -18.95
C VAL A 284 -11.07 0.20 -18.02
N GLY A 285 -11.21 -0.06 -16.72
CA GLY A 285 -11.07 0.96 -15.67
C GLY A 285 -9.61 1.24 -15.35
N MET A 286 -9.27 2.49 -15.04
CA MET A 286 -7.92 2.87 -14.64
C MET A 286 -7.87 3.74 -13.37
N VAL A 287 -6.80 3.55 -12.61
CA VAL A 287 -6.37 4.41 -11.49
C VAL A 287 -4.85 4.43 -11.50
N TRP A 288 -4.22 5.61 -11.58
CA TRP A 288 -2.76 5.74 -11.71
C TRP A 288 -2.08 6.34 -10.47
N SER A 289 -2.87 6.80 -9.50
CA SER A 289 -2.37 7.30 -8.23
C SER A 289 -3.38 7.05 -7.12
N GLY A 290 -2.88 6.88 -5.88
CA GLY A 290 -3.73 6.93 -4.70
C GLY A 290 -3.67 8.29 -4.04
N ARG A 291 -3.94 8.32 -2.73
CA ARG A 291 -3.86 9.54 -1.93
C ARG A 291 -2.43 10.10 -1.89
N SER A 292 -2.23 11.34 -2.33
CA SER A 292 -0.92 11.98 -2.40
C SER A 292 -0.24 12.19 -1.04
N THR A 293 -1.01 12.31 0.04
CA THR A 293 -0.47 12.46 1.40
C THR A 293 -0.02 11.12 2.02
N PHE A 294 -0.21 10.00 1.33
CA PHE A 294 0.31 8.70 1.77
C PHE A 294 1.78 8.59 1.34
N ALA A 295 2.68 8.39 2.30
CA ALA A 295 4.13 8.47 2.07
C ALA A 295 4.63 7.56 0.93
N ASP A 296 4.18 6.31 0.88
CA ASP A 296 4.60 5.37 -0.17
C ASP A 296 3.95 5.66 -1.55
N ASN A 297 3.02 6.62 -1.66
CA ASN A 297 2.39 6.97 -2.95
C ASN A 297 3.42 7.47 -3.98
N ALA A 298 4.52 8.08 -3.54
CA ALA A 298 5.61 8.51 -4.41
C ALA A 298 6.25 7.35 -5.19
N TRP A 299 6.20 6.14 -4.64
CA TRP A 299 6.81 4.94 -5.22
C TRP A 299 5.81 4.09 -6.00
N ARG A 300 4.55 4.00 -5.53
CA ARG A 300 3.53 3.17 -6.18
C ARG A 300 2.74 3.88 -7.27
N ALA A 301 2.70 5.21 -7.28
CA ALA A 301 1.98 5.95 -8.32
C ALA A 301 2.82 6.10 -9.60
N THR A 302 2.12 6.38 -10.69
CA THR A 302 2.72 6.76 -11.97
C THR A 302 1.91 7.89 -12.60
N ARG A 303 2.14 8.21 -13.87
CA ARG A 303 1.40 9.24 -14.61
C ARG A 303 0.26 8.62 -15.43
N LEU A 304 -0.66 9.46 -15.88
CA LEU A 304 -1.74 9.03 -16.77
C LEU A 304 -1.23 8.56 -18.15
N ALA A 305 -0.17 9.19 -18.67
CA ALA A 305 0.26 9.01 -20.06
C ALA A 305 0.52 7.53 -20.48
N PRO A 306 1.19 6.67 -19.69
CA PRO A 306 1.33 5.25 -20.01
C PRO A 306 0.00 4.49 -20.14
N PHE A 307 -1.02 4.83 -19.35
CA PHE A 307 -2.35 4.22 -19.46
C PHE A 307 -3.06 4.62 -20.75
N LEU A 308 -2.90 5.88 -21.21
CA LEU A 308 -3.51 6.34 -22.46
C LEU A 308 -3.05 5.54 -23.67
N ARG A 309 -1.81 5.04 -23.67
CA ARG A 309 -1.28 4.18 -24.73
C ARG A 309 -2.06 2.88 -24.89
N LEU A 310 -2.80 2.44 -23.87
CA LEU A 310 -3.67 1.27 -23.96
C LEU A 310 -4.91 1.52 -24.84
N ALA A 311 -5.30 2.78 -25.07
CA ALA A 311 -6.38 3.14 -26.01
C ALA A 311 -5.99 2.90 -27.47
N GLU A 312 -4.69 2.71 -27.78
CA GLU A 312 -4.23 2.40 -29.14
C GLU A 312 -4.61 0.97 -29.55
N ILE A 313 -4.99 0.11 -28.59
CA ILE A 313 -5.41 -1.26 -28.86
C ILE A 313 -6.86 -1.25 -29.37
N PRO A 314 -7.13 -1.70 -30.62
CA PRO A 314 -8.49 -1.76 -31.14
C PRO A 314 -9.42 -2.57 -30.23
N GLY A 315 -10.62 -2.07 -29.98
CA GLY A 315 -11.59 -2.70 -29.10
C GLY A 315 -11.38 -2.40 -27.61
N VAL A 316 -10.34 -1.66 -27.20
CA VAL A 316 -10.20 -1.19 -25.81
C VAL A 316 -10.86 0.18 -25.64
N ARG A 317 -11.69 0.31 -24.60
CA ARG A 317 -12.23 1.59 -24.17
C ARG A 317 -11.86 1.88 -22.72
N LEU A 318 -11.35 3.07 -22.49
CA LEU A 318 -10.78 3.48 -21.23
C LEU A 318 -11.76 4.30 -20.37
N TYR A 319 -11.81 3.99 -19.08
CA TYR A 319 -12.64 4.66 -18.08
C TYR A 319 -11.78 5.03 -16.87
N SER A 320 -11.79 6.31 -16.46
CA SER A 320 -11.04 6.74 -15.28
C SER A 320 -11.87 6.59 -14.02
N LEU A 321 -11.40 5.77 -13.08
CA LEU A 321 -11.88 5.69 -11.70
C LEU A 321 -11.02 6.57 -10.76
N GLN A 322 -10.06 7.32 -11.29
CA GLN A 322 -9.19 8.19 -10.51
C GLN A 322 -10.04 9.26 -9.83
N LYS A 323 -9.79 9.46 -8.52
CA LYS A 323 -10.38 10.54 -7.73
C LYS A 323 -9.29 11.40 -7.09
N GLY A 324 -9.58 12.68 -6.89
CA GLY A 324 -8.72 13.62 -6.20
C GLY A 324 -7.85 14.47 -7.14
N PRO A 325 -6.83 15.16 -6.62
CA PRO A 325 -6.06 16.16 -7.38
C PRO A 325 -5.46 15.65 -8.69
N GLN A 326 -5.18 14.36 -8.79
CA GLN A 326 -4.63 13.73 -10.00
C GLN A 326 -5.61 13.70 -11.16
N GLU A 327 -6.93 13.90 -10.94
CA GLU A 327 -7.91 14.06 -12.01
C GLU A 327 -7.55 15.21 -12.97
N ALA A 328 -6.83 16.24 -12.48
CA ALA A 328 -6.36 17.34 -13.31
C ALA A 328 -5.43 16.90 -14.47
N GLU A 329 -4.80 15.72 -14.39
CA GLU A 329 -4.05 15.17 -15.52
C GLU A 329 -4.96 14.84 -16.72
N LEU A 330 -6.23 14.49 -16.49
CA LEU A 330 -7.21 14.27 -17.57
C LEU A 330 -7.63 15.60 -18.21
N ASP A 331 -7.90 16.62 -17.40
CA ASP A 331 -8.28 17.95 -17.89
C ASP A 331 -7.17 18.56 -18.74
N ALA A 332 -5.91 18.35 -18.33
CA ALA A 332 -4.72 18.80 -19.04
C ALA A 332 -4.54 18.16 -20.44
N LEU A 333 -5.25 17.05 -20.75
CA LEU A 333 -5.22 16.44 -22.08
C LEU A 333 -6.02 17.23 -23.13
N GLY A 334 -6.88 18.17 -22.70
CA GLY A 334 -7.75 18.93 -23.60
C GLY A 334 -8.60 17.99 -24.49
N PRO A 335 -8.61 18.17 -25.82
CA PRO A 335 -9.39 17.32 -26.73
C PRO A 335 -9.03 15.82 -26.65
N ALA A 336 -7.76 15.48 -26.37
CA ALA A 336 -7.32 14.09 -26.24
C ALA A 336 -7.94 13.37 -25.02
N GLY A 337 -8.45 14.13 -24.04
CA GLY A 337 -9.18 13.59 -22.89
C GLY A 337 -10.43 12.79 -23.29
N ARG A 338 -10.96 12.96 -24.52
CA ARG A 338 -12.07 12.17 -25.05
C ARG A 338 -11.75 10.68 -25.25
N LEU A 339 -10.47 10.29 -25.23
CA LEU A 339 -10.05 8.89 -25.23
C LEU A 339 -10.40 8.15 -23.93
N VAL A 340 -10.69 8.89 -22.86
CA VAL A 340 -11.01 8.34 -21.54
C VAL A 340 -12.35 8.88 -21.07
N VAL A 341 -13.23 8.01 -20.58
CA VAL A 341 -14.48 8.43 -19.94
C VAL A 341 -14.20 8.73 -18.46
N PRO A 342 -14.28 9.98 -17.98
CA PRO A 342 -14.05 10.30 -16.58
C PRO A 342 -15.25 9.87 -15.72
N LEU A 343 -15.05 8.89 -14.84
CA LEU A 343 -16.07 8.44 -13.90
C LEU A 343 -15.84 9.01 -12.49
N GLY A 344 -14.58 9.31 -12.13
CA GLY A 344 -14.16 9.90 -10.86
C GLY A 344 -15.05 11.05 -10.34
N PRO A 345 -15.38 12.06 -11.16
CA PRO A 345 -16.21 13.19 -10.74
C PRO A 345 -17.65 12.82 -10.34
N HIS A 346 -18.08 11.59 -10.62
CA HIS A 346 -19.42 11.09 -10.32
C HIS A 346 -19.45 10.08 -9.17
N VAL A 347 -18.31 9.87 -8.51
CA VAL A 347 -18.16 8.97 -7.36
C VAL A 347 -18.29 9.75 -6.05
N GLU A 348 -19.35 9.50 -5.31
CA GLU A 348 -19.50 10.02 -3.95
C GLU A 348 -18.71 9.14 -2.96
N ASP A 349 -18.91 7.82 -3.03
CA ASP A 349 -18.39 6.83 -2.09
C ASP A 349 -17.92 5.51 -2.78
N PHE A 350 -17.55 4.50 -2.00
CA PHE A 350 -17.11 3.21 -2.56
C PHE A 350 -18.25 2.39 -3.17
N ALA A 351 -19.52 2.69 -2.87
CA ALA A 351 -20.65 2.01 -3.49
C ALA A 351 -20.83 2.47 -4.94
N ASP A 352 -20.66 3.76 -5.21
CA ASP A 352 -20.62 4.28 -6.60
C ASP A 352 -19.43 3.68 -7.38
N THR A 353 -18.26 3.63 -6.75
CA THR A 353 -17.06 3.00 -7.36
C THR A 353 -17.33 1.53 -7.68
N ALA A 354 -17.96 0.79 -6.76
CA ALA A 354 -18.29 -0.62 -6.95
C ALA A 354 -19.26 -0.84 -8.11
N ALA A 355 -20.30 -0.01 -8.21
CA ALA A 355 -21.25 -0.06 -9.32
C ALA A 355 -20.62 0.23 -10.68
N MET A 356 -19.65 1.15 -10.73
CA MET A 356 -18.87 1.40 -11.95
C MET A 356 -18.02 0.18 -12.31
N ILE A 357 -17.33 -0.42 -11.33
CA ILE A 357 -16.50 -1.62 -11.52
C ILE A 357 -17.33 -2.81 -12.02
N GLU A 358 -18.55 -3.03 -11.51
CA GLU A 358 -19.45 -4.10 -11.99
C GLU A 358 -19.78 -4.00 -13.49
N ARG A 359 -19.64 -2.81 -14.10
CA ARG A 359 -19.89 -2.57 -15.53
C ARG A 359 -18.63 -2.55 -16.38
N LEU A 360 -17.46 -2.76 -15.77
CA LEU A 360 -16.18 -2.88 -16.44
C LEU A 360 -15.80 -4.34 -16.63
N ASP A 361 -14.99 -4.58 -17.65
CA ASP A 361 -14.50 -5.92 -17.99
C ASP A 361 -13.18 -6.27 -17.29
N LEU A 362 -12.41 -5.23 -16.96
CA LEU A 362 -11.07 -5.29 -16.38
C LEU A 362 -10.76 -3.96 -15.69
N VAL A 363 -10.08 -4.00 -14.56
CA VAL A 363 -9.43 -2.82 -13.97
C VAL A 363 -7.92 -2.96 -14.12
N ILE A 364 -7.24 -1.96 -14.66
CA ILE A 364 -5.78 -1.90 -14.73
C ILE A 364 -5.35 -0.67 -13.93
N MET A 365 -4.62 -0.86 -12.83
CA MET A 365 -4.33 0.25 -11.93
C MET A 365 -3.03 0.08 -11.16
N THR A 366 -2.47 1.18 -10.66
CA THR A 366 -1.50 1.13 -9.56
C THR A 366 -2.21 0.94 -8.22
N ASP A 367 -1.59 0.19 -7.31
CA ASP A 367 -2.19 -0.22 -6.03
C ASP A 367 -2.87 0.93 -5.25
N SER A 368 -4.13 0.75 -4.85
CA SER A 368 -4.90 1.64 -3.97
C SER A 368 -6.11 0.89 -3.39
N SER A 369 -6.95 1.55 -2.58
CA SER A 369 -8.19 0.94 -2.05
C SER A 369 -9.12 0.40 -3.15
N VAL A 370 -9.06 0.94 -4.37
CA VAL A 370 -9.84 0.43 -5.52
C VAL A 370 -9.41 -0.99 -5.90
N ALA A 371 -8.15 -1.37 -5.67
CA ALA A 371 -7.67 -2.72 -5.97
C ALA A 371 -8.32 -3.76 -5.06
N HIS A 372 -8.41 -3.44 -3.77
CA HIS A 372 -9.11 -4.26 -2.79
C HIS A 372 -10.60 -4.34 -3.08
N LEU A 373 -11.23 -3.23 -3.51
CA LEU A 373 -12.64 -3.22 -3.90
C LEU A 373 -12.90 -4.13 -5.10
N ALA A 374 -12.16 -3.96 -6.19
CA ALA A 374 -12.30 -4.77 -7.40
C ALA A 374 -12.03 -6.26 -7.13
N GLY A 375 -10.99 -6.55 -6.34
CA GLY A 375 -10.68 -7.91 -5.91
C GLY A 375 -11.78 -8.54 -5.06
N SER A 376 -12.41 -7.78 -4.17
CA SER A 376 -13.55 -8.25 -3.35
C SER A 376 -14.82 -8.45 -4.16
N LEU A 377 -15.05 -7.66 -5.21
CA LEU A 377 -16.16 -7.85 -6.16
C LEU A 377 -15.92 -9.03 -7.12
N GLY A 378 -14.71 -9.62 -7.13
CA GLY A 378 -14.33 -10.67 -8.07
C GLY A 378 -14.15 -10.19 -9.51
N THR A 379 -14.16 -8.87 -9.74
CA THR A 379 -13.89 -8.30 -11.06
C THR A 379 -12.42 -8.55 -11.43
N PRO A 380 -12.11 -8.96 -12.68
CA PRO A 380 -10.73 -9.08 -13.12
C PRO A 380 -9.97 -7.77 -12.90
N ILE A 381 -8.80 -7.86 -12.26
CA ILE A 381 -7.95 -6.70 -11.99
C ILE A 381 -6.49 -7.03 -12.26
N TRP A 382 -5.82 -6.15 -12.98
CA TRP A 382 -4.37 -6.14 -13.15
C TRP A 382 -3.80 -5.03 -12.28
N ASN A 383 -3.24 -5.41 -11.14
CA ASN A 383 -2.64 -4.47 -10.20
C ASN A 383 -1.14 -4.31 -10.52
N LEU A 384 -0.75 -3.10 -10.88
CA LEU A 384 0.62 -2.70 -11.16
C LEU A 384 1.24 -2.28 -9.82
N VAL A 385 2.17 -3.08 -9.34
CA VAL A 385 2.72 -2.93 -7.99
C VAL A 385 4.19 -2.56 -8.04
N GLN A 386 4.58 -1.64 -7.16
CA GLN A 386 5.98 -1.18 -7.01
C GLN A 386 6.90 -2.33 -6.62
N HIS A 387 8.22 -2.09 -6.70
CA HIS A 387 9.24 -3.12 -6.47
C HIS A 387 9.06 -3.87 -5.14
N VAL A 388 8.84 -3.14 -4.05
CA VAL A 388 8.47 -3.69 -2.73
C VAL A 388 7.03 -3.27 -2.43
N PRO A 389 6.02 -4.06 -2.82
CA PRO A 389 4.62 -3.67 -2.71
C PRO A 389 4.07 -3.93 -1.31
N TYR A 390 2.80 -3.62 -1.10
CA TYR A 390 2.11 -3.99 0.13
C TYR A 390 2.13 -5.52 0.34
N TRP A 391 2.25 -5.97 1.58
CA TRP A 391 2.55 -7.38 1.91
C TRP A 391 1.47 -8.37 1.47
N VAL A 392 0.22 -7.91 1.29
CA VAL A 392 -0.88 -8.73 0.75
C VAL A 392 -0.57 -9.24 -0.66
N TYR A 393 0.29 -8.56 -1.40
CA TYR A 393 0.69 -8.95 -2.75
C TYR A 393 1.89 -9.88 -2.76
N GLY A 394 2.58 -10.08 -1.62
CA GLY A 394 3.81 -10.88 -1.54
C GLY A 394 4.95 -10.32 -2.39
N PHE A 395 6.08 -11.02 -2.41
CA PHE A 395 7.31 -10.56 -3.07
C PHE A 395 7.61 -11.16 -4.45
N THR A 396 6.92 -12.24 -4.84
CA THR A 396 7.14 -12.93 -6.12
C THR A 396 5.83 -13.36 -6.78
N GLY A 397 5.90 -13.82 -8.03
CA GLY A 397 4.76 -14.35 -8.78
C GLY A 397 3.75 -13.28 -9.22
N GLU A 398 2.71 -13.72 -9.92
CA GLU A 398 1.71 -12.82 -10.53
C GLU A 398 0.33 -12.91 -9.84
N ARG A 399 0.23 -13.57 -8.69
CA ARG A 399 -1.05 -13.82 -7.99
C ARG A 399 -0.92 -13.55 -6.50
N THR A 400 -2.05 -13.34 -5.85
CA THR A 400 -2.18 -13.24 -4.40
C THR A 400 -3.33 -14.12 -3.91
N PRO A 401 -3.20 -14.81 -2.75
CA PRO A 401 -4.31 -15.56 -2.16
C PRO A 401 -5.44 -14.67 -1.66
N TRP A 402 -5.19 -13.37 -1.48
CA TRP A 402 -6.18 -12.43 -0.92
C TRP A 402 -7.29 -12.07 -1.90
N TYR A 403 -6.99 -12.12 -3.20
CA TYR A 403 -7.89 -11.70 -4.30
C TYR A 403 -7.69 -12.60 -5.53
N PRO A 404 -8.49 -13.68 -5.67
CA PRO A 404 -8.33 -14.64 -6.77
C PRO A 404 -8.45 -14.06 -8.19
N SER A 405 -9.24 -12.99 -8.37
CA SER A 405 -9.41 -12.29 -9.65
C SER A 405 -8.24 -11.37 -10.02
N MET A 406 -7.29 -11.19 -9.11
CA MET A 406 -6.17 -10.26 -9.28
C MET A 406 -4.96 -10.92 -9.95
N ARG A 407 -4.43 -10.24 -10.96
CA ARG A 407 -3.12 -10.48 -11.56
C ARG A 407 -2.19 -9.33 -11.20
N LEU A 408 -0.95 -9.65 -10.82
CA LEU A 408 0.04 -8.67 -10.40
C LEU A 408 1.08 -8.44 -11.51
N PHE A 409 1.36 -7.18 -11.80
CA PHE A 409 2.46 -6.76 -12.67
C PHE A 409 3.47 -5.98 -11.83
N ARG A 410 4.68 -6.53 -11.67
CA ARG A 410 5.66 -6.01 -10.70
C ARG A 410 6.73 -5.16 -11.36
N GLN A 411 6.98 -4.00 -10.75
CA GLN A 411 8.12 -3.14 -11.07
C GLN A 411 9.45 -3.82 -10.69
N GLY A 412 10.47 -3.63 -11.53
CA GLY A 412 11.83 -4.11 -11.27
C GLY A 412 12.56 -3.27 -10.21
N PRO A 413 13.74 -3.71 -9.75
CA PRO A 413 14.57 -2.97 -8.79
C PRO A 413 15.06 -1.62 -9.32
N GLU A 414 15.00 -1.39 -10.63
CA GLU A 414 15.31 -0.10 -11.28
C GLU A 414 14.23 0.95 -11.04
N LEU A 415 13.10 0.56 -10.44
CA LEU A 415 11.97 1.43 -10.14
C LEU A 415 11.36 2.10 -11.38
N ASP A 416 11.48 1.43 -12.53
CA ASP A 416 10.93 1.88 -13.81
C ASP A 416 9.59 1.19 -14.14
N TRP A 417 8.59 2.00 -14.47
CA TRP A 417 7.28 1.54 -14.89
C TRP A 417 7.22 1.13 -16.36
N ALA A 418 8.13 1.59 -17.22
CA ALA A 418 8.06 1.32 -18.66
C ALA A 418 8.06 -0.18 -19.01
N PRO A 419 8.93 -1.04 -18.43
CA PRO A 419 8.86 -2.49 -18.65
C PRO A 419 7.56 -3.12 -18.14
N VAL A 420 6.96 -2.55 -17.09
CA VAL A 420 5.67 -3.00 -16.56
C VAL A 420 4.55 -2.74 -17.57
N PHE A 421 4.47 -1.52 -18.11
CA PHE A 421 3.46 -1.16 -19.11
C PHE A 421 3.64 -1.90 -20.43
N ALA A 422 4.88 -2.22 -20.85
CA ALA A 422 5.12 -3.05 -22.01
C ALA A 422 4.44 -4.43 -21.88
N ARG A 423 4.66 -5.12 -20.75
CA ARG A 423 4.01 -6.42 -20.45
C ARG A 423 2.50 -6.30 -20.29
N VAL A 424 2.01 -5.21 -19.70
CA VAL A 424 0.56 -4.95 -19.59
C VAL A 424 -0.07 -4.80 -20.97
N ARG A 425 0.58 -4.06 -21.88
CA ARG A 425 0.08 -3.85 -23.26
C ARG A 425 0.02 -5.17 -24.03
N GLU A 426 1.07 -5.98 -23.95
CA GLU A 426 1.10 -7.32 -24.56
C GLU A 426 0.00 -8.22 -24.02
N ALA A 427 -0.17 -8.26 -22.70
CA ALA A 427 -1.25 -9.02 -22.07
C ALA A 427 -2.64 -8.52 -22.49
N LEU A 428 -2.82 -7.20 -22.66
CA LEU A 428 -4.10 -6.60 -23.07
C LEU A 428 -4.46 -6.94 -24.52
N HIS A 429 -3.48 -6.92 -25.44
CA HIS A 429 -3.69 -7.39 -26.81
C HIS A 429 -4.20 -8.84 -26.84
N GLU A 430 -3.58 -9.70 -26.05
CA GLU A 430 -3.97 -11.11 -25.95
C GLU A 430 -5.38 -11.26 -25.35
N GLU A 431 -5.72 -10.45 -24.33
CA GLU A 431 -7.06 -10.47 -23.74
C GLU A 431 -8.14 -10.05 -24.74
N VAL A 432 -7.88 -9.01 -25.54
CA VAL A 432 -8.79 -8.57 -26.61
C VAL A 432 -8.98 -9.69 -27.64
N ARG A 433 -7.88 -10.32 -28.10
CA ARG A 433 -7.92 -11.44 -29.05
C ARG A 433 -8.75 -12.61 -28.53
N ARG A 434 -8.47 -13.04 -27.30
CA ARG A 434 -9.19 -14.15 -26.65
C ARG A 434 -10.68 -13.88 -26.51
N ARG A 435 -11.07 -12.63 -26.21
CA ARG A 435 -12.48 -12.24 -26.14
C ARG A 435 -13.16 -12.24 -27.50
N ALA A 436 -12.48 -11.73 -28.53
CA ALA A 436 -12.99 -11.78 -29.90
C ALA A 436 -13.22 -13.23 -30.36
N GLU A 437 -12.33 -14.17 -30.00
CA GLU A 437 -12.48 -15.61 -30.30
C GLU A 437 -13.66 -16.24 -29.55
N ARG A 438 -13.87 -15.91 -28.28
CA ARG A 438 -14.99 -16.43 -27.49
C ARG A 438 -16.34 -15.90 -27.98
N ASP A 439 -16.37 -14.63 -28.39
CA ASP A 439 -17.59 -13.95 -28.80
C ASP A 439 -17.91 -14.20 -30.30
N ALA A 440 -17.02 -14.88 -31.03
CA ALA A 440 -17.28 -15.31 -32.41
C ALA A 440 -18.38 -16.39 -32.44
N PRO A 441 -19.38 -16.28 -33.35
CA PRO A 441 -20.43 -17.28 -33.46
C PRO A 441 -19.80 -18.63 -33.81
N THR A 442 -20.02 -19.66 -32.99
CA THR A 442 -19.59 -21.03 -33.29
C THR A 442 -20.21 -21.39 -34.63
N ALA A 443 -19.38 -21.59 -35.66
CA ALA A 443 -19.85 -22.07 -36.95
C ALA A 443 -20.54 -23.42 -36.70
N ARG A 444 -21.87 -23.44 -36.71
CA ARG A 444 -22.63 -24.67 -36.82
C ARG A 444 -22.28 -25.24 -38.19
N THR A 445 -21.40 -26.22 -38.21
CA THR A 445 -21.15 -27.07 -39.37
C THR A 445 -22.51 -27.65 -39.78
N LEU A 446 -22.97 -27.26 -40.97
CA LEU A 446 -24.15 -27.83 -41.63
C LEU A 446 -23.85 -29.27 -42.08
#